data_AF-A0A1H9RNX6-F1
#
_entry.id   AF-A0A1H9RNX6-F1
#
_cell.length_a   1.000
_cell.length_b   1.000
_cell.length_c   1.000
_cell.angle_alpha   90.00
_cell.angle_beta   90.00
_cell.angle_gamma   90.00
#
_symmetry.space_group_name_H-M   'P 1'
#
loop_
_entity.id
_entity.type
_entity.pdbx_description
1 polymer ?
#
loop_
_entity_poly.entity_id
_entity_poly.type
_entity_poly.pdbx_seq_one_letter_code
_entity_poly.pdbx_strand_id
1 'polypeptide(L)'
;MTRPVDLLIIGAGPAGMAAALAAAPSGISIVLLDDNPLPGGQIWRDGPNAQLPGVATEVRAQLQRYSNIHVHGGTKVVALAGPKRLLLEDAERGWVLAYDRLILCTGARELLLPFPGWTLPGVTGAGGLQALIKGGLPVSGERVVIAGSGPLLLAAAATAKKNGAEVVRIAEQAGLGAVGGFAMGLWRWPNKALQAVTLASGAYRLSAHVIEALGSDRLEAVRVQTGSQVEEIACDRLACGFSLVPNTEMGSALGYEVHDRAIVVDAWQASRVADHYAAGECTGFGGSELAQVEGKIAGLVAVGKQDEARALWPERQRWQRFADRLNQAFVLDPALKKLAKADTLVCRCEDVSYAELADHSTWNAAKLNTRCGMGACQGRICATAAQTLFGWEPPHLRPPFSPARIATLACLDDAGRAI
;
A
#
# COMPACT_ATOMS: atom_id res chain seq x y z
N MET A 1 5.56 28.10 21.85
CA MET A 1 5.39 27.51 20.50
C MET A 1 6.54 26.55 20.26
N THR A 2 6.28 25.30 19.90
CA THR A 2 7.32 24.36 19.47
C THR A 2 7.87 24.84 18.12
N ARG A 3 9.20 24.94 18.00
CA ARG A 3 9.86 25.31 16.74
C ARG A 3 9.42 24.32 15.64
N PRO A 4 9.11 24.78 14.40
CA PRO A 4 8.80 23.87 13.31
C PRO A 4 9.97 22.93 13.04
N VAL A 5 9.67 21.71 12.59
CA VAL A 5 10.69 20.80 12.04
C VAL A 5 11.03 21.26 10.62
N ASP A 6 12.32 21.23 10.26
CA ASP A 6 12.75 21.70 8.94
C ASP A 6 12.22 20.78 7.82
N LEU A 7 12.19 19.47 8.07
CA LEU A 7 11.68 18.46 7.14
C LEU A 7 10.79 17.41 7.82
N LEU A 8 9.53 17.34 7.39
CA LEU A 8 8.61 16.28 7.76
C LEU A 8 8.53 15.23 6.64
N ILE A 9 8.59 13.95 6.98
CA ILE A 9 8.42 12.83 6.06
C ILE A 9 7.31 11.94 6.60
N ILE A 10 6.27 11.69 5.79
CA ILE A 10 5.13 10.85 6.18
C ILE A 10 5.21 9.51 5.46
N GLY A 11 5.48 8.45 6.22
CA GLY A 11 5.68 7.08 5.77
C GLY A 11 7.14 6.66 5.87
N ALA A 12 7.45 5.72 6.76
CA ALA A 12 8.75 5.08 6.96
C ALA A 12 8.88 3.78 6.15
N GLY A 13 8.31 3.74 4.95
CA GLY A 13 8.63 2.73 3.94
C GLY A 13 9.99 2.98 3.27
N PRO A 14 10.38 2.15 2.28
CA PRO A 14 11.66 2.29 1.59
C PRO A 14 11.92 3.70 1.02
N ALA A 15 10.88 4.39 0.51
CA ALA A 15 10.99 5.77 0.03
C ALA A 15 11.31 6.75 1.16
N GLY A 16 10.50 6.79 2.22
CA GLY A 16 10.69 7.78 3.29
C GLY A 16 11.96 7.56 4.10
N MET A 17 12.37 6.31 4.33
CA MET A 17 13.67 6.03 4.94
C MET A 17 14.83 6.50 4.07
N ALA A 18 14.75 6.28 2.76
CA ALA A 18 15.78 6.73 1.82
C ALA A 18 15.82 8.27 1.69
N ALA A 19 14.65 8.93 1.75
CA ALA A 19 14.54 10.39 1.80
C ALA A 19 15.18 10.97 3.07
N ALA A 20 14.86 10.39 4.23
CA ALA A 20 15.43 10.81 5.51
C ALA A 20 16.96 10.69 5.51
N LEU A 21 17.49 9.54 5.10
CA LEU A 21 18.93 9.30 5.04
C LEU A 21 19.64 10.21 4.03
N ALA A 22 19.02 10.53 2.90
CA ALA A 22 19.62 11.41 1.91
C ALA A 22 19.65 12.89 2.38
N ALA A 23 18.65 13.32 3.14
CA ALA A 23 18.58 14.65 3.73
C ALA A 23 19.47 14.81 4.99
N ALA A 24 19.71 13.72 5.73
CA ALA A 24 20.36 13.75 7.04
C ALA A 24 21.73 14.47 7.10
N PRO A 25 22.64 14.33 6.11
CA PRO A 25 23.93 15.03 6.13
C PRO A 25 23.85 16.56 6.14
N SER A 26 22.70 17.15 5.82
CA SER A 26 22.50 18.61 5.89
C SER A 26 22.43 19.15 7.32
N GLY A 27 22.22 18.28 8.31
CA GLY A 27 22.12 18.65 9.73
C GLY A 27 20.78 19.28 10.13
N ILE A 28 19.83 19.45 9.21
CA ILE A 28 18.49 19.96 9.52
C ILE A 28 17.72 18.97 10.40
N SER A 29 16.73 19.44 11.13
CA SER A 29 15.81 18.60 11.89
C SER A 29 14.87 17.84 10.95
N ILE A 30 14.83 16.52 11.08
CA ILE A 30 14.02 15.63 10.25
C ILE A 30 13.09 14.82 11.17
N VAL A 31 11.80 14.84 10.87
CA VAL A 31 10.82 13.94 11.52
C VAL A 31 10.32 12.94 10.49
N LEU A 32 10.46 11.65 10.80
CA LEU A 32 9.94 10.54 10.00
C LEU A 32 8.78 9.88 10.74
N LEU A 33 7.55 10.07 10.23
CA LEU A 33 6.32 9.52 10.82
C LEU A 33 5.92 8.22 10.13
N ASP A 34 5.44 7.23 10.87
CA ASP A 34 4.78 6.05 10.32
C ASP A 34 3.72 5.53 11.28
N ASP A 35 2.64 4.99 10.73
CA ASP A 35 1.57 4.39 11.53
C ASP A 35 1.94 3.01 12.09
N ASN A 36 2.94 2.35 11.49
CA ASN A 36 3.50 1.12 12.02
C ASN A 36 4.48 1.41 13.16
N PRO A 37 4.58 0.52 14.16
CA PRO A 37 5.49 0.73 15.28
C PRO A 37 6.96 0.87 14.88
N LEU A 38 7.37 0.20 13.78
CA LEU A 38 8.76 0.12 13.35
C LEU A 38 8.90 0.52 11.87
N PRO A 39 9.97 1.25 11.48
CA PRO A 39 10.27 1.56 10.09
C PRO A 39 10.42 0.31 9.22
N GLY A 40 9.92 0.41 7.98
CA GLY A 40 9.92 -0.70 7.03
C GLY A 40 8.79 -0.62 6.01
N GLY A 41 7.71 0.10 6.34
CA GLY A 41 6.47 0.12 5.56
C GLY A 41 5.92 -1.30 5.36
N GLN A 42 5.29 -1.56 4.22
CA GLN A 42 4.74 -2.90 3.92
C GLN A 42 5.80 -3.90 3.45
N ILE A 43 6.78 -3.43 2.67
CA ILE A 43 7.79 -4.29 2.03
C ILE A 43 8.74 -4.87 3.08
N TRP A 44 9.30 -4.02 3.94
CA TRP A 44 10.20 -4.42 5.02
C TRP A 44 9.50 -4.38 6.37
N ARG A 45 8.18 -4.64 6.38
CA ARG A 45 7.38 -4.74 7.61
C ARG A 45 8.09 -5.64 8.62
N ASP A 46 8.39 -5.08 9.78
CA ASP A 46 9.00 -5.78 10.90
C ASP A 46 7.93 -6.28 11.87
N GLY A 47 8.26 -7.30 12.65
CA GLY A 47 7.34 -7.98 13.57
C GLY A 47 7.94 -9.26 14.14
N PRO A 48 7.24 -9.94 15.06
CA PRO A 48 7.77 -11.10 15.79
C PRO A 48 8.32 -12.23 14.90
N ASN A 49 7.66 -12.47 13.75
CA ASN A 49 8.06 -13.50 12.80
C ASN A 49 8.70 -12.90 11.53
N ALA A 50 8.99 -11.60 11.52
CA ALA A 50 9.59 -10.95 10.38
C ALA A 50 11.08 -11.34 10.28
N GLN A 51 11.51 -11.57 9.05
CA GLN A 51 12.93 -11.75 8.73
C GLN A 51 13.29 -10.71 7.70
N LEU A 52 13.99 -9.68 8.16
CA LEU A 52 14.33 -8.54 7.33
C LEU A 52 15.51 -8.88 6.40
N PRO A 53 15.45 -8.48 5.12
CA PRO A 53 16.62 -8.51 4.26
C PRO A 53 17.74 -7.64 4.86
N GLY A 54 19.01 -8.02 4.64
CA GLY A 54 20.16 -7.29 5.19
C GLY A 54 20.15 -5.79 4.86
N VAL A 55 19.69 -5.40 3.67
CA VAL A 55 19.51 -4.00 3.28
C VAL A 55 18.53 -3.25 4.19
N ALA A 56 17.42 -3.87 4.58
CA ALA A 56 16.44 -3.24 5.45
C ALA A 56 17.00 -3.06 6.87
N THR A 57 17.73 -4.06 7.37
CA THR A 57 18.43 -3.97 8.66
C THR A 57 19.46 -2.85 8.66
N GLU A 58 20.28 -2.74 7.61
CA GLU A 58 21.29 -1.69 7.49
C GLU A 58 20.66 -0.29 7.40
N VAL A 59 19.62 -0.11 6.58
CA VAL A 59 18.92 1.18 6.48
C VAL A 59 18.35 1.62 7.83
N ARG A 60 17.76 0.68 8.60
CA ARG A 60 17.26 0.99 9.95
C ARG A 60 18.37 1.36 10.92
N ALA A 61 19.49 0.64 10.88
CA ALA A 61 20.66 0.96 11.69
C ALA A 61 21.22 2.35 11.33
N GLN A 62 21.24 2.72 10.04
CA GLN A 62 21.67 4.05 9.59
C GLN A 62 20.77 5.16 10.09
N LEU A 63 19.43 4.98 10.09
CA LEU A 63 18.51 5.98 10.63
C LEU A 63 18.82 6.29 12.10
N GLN A 64 19.19 5.28 12.89
CA GLN A 64 19.55 5.45 14.30
C GLN A 64 20.90 6.13 14.53
N ARG A 65 21.80 6.14 13.53
CA ARG A 65 23.12 6.79 13.62
C ARG A 65 23.05 8.31 13.48
N TYR A 66 22.00 8.84 12.85
CA TYR A 66 21.82 10.28 12.67
C TYR A 66 20.98 10.88 13.81
N SER A 67 21.60 11.75 14.61
CA SER A 67 20.94 12.40 15.75
C SER A 67 19.86 13.42 15.36
N ASN A 68 19.89 13.88 14.10
CA ASN A 68 18.92 14.83 13.55
C ASN A 68 17.70 14.17 12.88
N ILE A 69 17.60 12.84 12.91
CA ILE A 69 16.40 12.10 12.47
C ILE A 69 15.62 11.64 13.70
N HIS A 70 14.37 12.10 13.82
CA HIS A 70 13.43 11.69 14.84
C HIS A 70 12.35 10.81 14.22
N VAL A 71 12.42 9.50 14.51
CA VAL A 71 11.43 8.52 14.04
C VAL A 71 10.29 8.45 15.04
N HIS A 72 9.07 8.71 14.58
CA HIS A 72 7.85 8.51 15.34
C HIS A 72 7.04 7.37 14.69
N GLY A 73 7.30 6.15 15.14
CA GLY A 73 6.47 4.98 14.80
C GLY A 73 5.17 4.98 15.59
N GLY A 74 4.19 4.19 15.14
CA GLY A 74 2.88 4.10 15.79
C GLY A 74 2.13 5.44 15.83
N THR A 75 2.48 6.38 14.95
CA THR A 75 1.99 7.75 14.95
C THR A 75 1.21 8.00 13.67
N LYS A 76 -0.07 8.35 13.81
CA LYS A 76 -0.96 8.65 12.69
C LYS A 76 -1.20 10.14 12.54
N VAL A 77 -1.37 10.59 11.30
CA VAL A 77 -1.88 11.92 10.99
C VAL A 77 -3.40 11.89 11.09
N VAL A 78 -3.96 12.66 12.00
CA VAL A 78 -5.40 12.71 12.27
C VAL A 78 -6.09 13.78 11.44
N ALA A 79 -5.48 14.96 11.30
CA ALA A 79 -6.10 16.07 10.59
C ALA A 79 -5.06 17.10 10.16
N LEU A 80 -5.45 17.99 9.25
CA LEU A 80 -4.75 19.24 9.01
C LEU A 80 -5.08 20.21 10.16
N ALA A 81 -4.08 20.86 10.72
CA ALA A 81 -4.19 21.80 11.84
C ALA A 81 -3.86 23.25 11.41
N GLY A 82 -4.02 23.54 10.11
CA GLY A 82 -3.68 24.83 9.48
C GLY A 82 -2.52 24.74 8.48
N PRO A 83 -2.06 25.87 7.94
CA PRO A 83 -0.94 25.91 7.00
C PRO A 83 0.32 25.28 7.59
N LYS A 84 0.86 24.27 6.89
CA LYS A 84 2.03 23.49 7.31
C LYS A 84 2.00 22.99 8.77
N ARG A 85 0.81 22.62 9.25
CA ARG A 85 0.60 22.05 10.59
C ARG A 85 -0.28 20.82 10.50
N LEU A 86 0.13 19.74 11.15
CA LEU A 86 -0.63 18.48 11.21
C LEU A 86 -0.96 18.13 12.65
N LEU A 87 -2.18 17.64 12.87
CA LEU A 87 -2.56 16.98 14.11
C LEU A 87 -2.13 15.52 14.05
N LEU A 88 -1.29 15.12 15.00
CA LEU A 88 -0.75 13.78 15.14
C LEU A 88 -1.34 13.09 16.36
N GLU A 89 -1.38 11.76 16.31
CA GLU A 89 -1.77 10.92 17.44
C GLU A 89 -0.91 9.66 17.49
N ASP A 90 -0.36 9.36 18.66
CA ASP A 90 0.22 8.06 19.00
C ASP A 90 -0.63 7.37 20.08
N ALA A 91 -0.16 6.23 20.61
CA ALA A 91 -0.86 5.51 21.67
C ALA A 91 -1.04 6.33 22.97
N GLU A 92 -0.18 7.32 23.22
CA GLU A 92 -0.10 8.05 24.48
C GLU A 92 -0.80 9.41 24.39
N ARG A 93 -0.62 10.17 23.31
CA ARG A 93 -1.08 11.57 23.21
C ARG A 93 -1.40 12.05 21.79
N GLY A 94 -2.09 13.19 21.73
CA GLY A 94 -2.25 14.00 20.53
C GLY A 94 -1.39 15.27 20.61
N TRP A 95 -0.88 15.74 19.48
CA TRP A 95 -0.17 17.03 19.42
C TRP A 95 -0.19 17.59 17.99
N VAL A 96 0.05 18.90 17.88
CA VAL A 96 0.22 19.57 16.59
C VAL A 96 1.70 19.70 16.27
N LEU A 97 2.11 19.25 15.08
CA LEU A 97 3.45 19.42 14.55
C LEU A 97 3.44 20.43 13.40
N ALA A 98 4.26 21.48 13.52
CA ALA A 98 4.54 22.43 12.44
C ALA A 98 5.79 22.00 11.66
N TYR A 99 5.82 22.24 10.36
CA TYR A 99 6.94 21.86 9.49
C TYR A 99 7.24 22.93 8.43
N ASP A 100 8.48 22.97 7.92
CA ASP A 100 8.84 23.86 6.80
C ASP A 100 8.69 23.18 5.44
N ARG A 101 9.12 21.92 5.32
CA ARG A 101 9.01 21.10 4.10
C ARG A 101 8.35 19.75 4.42
N LEU A 102 7.65 19.18 3.44
CA LEU A 102 6.97 17.89 3.57
C LEU A 102 7.30 16.95 2.41
N ILE A 103 7.66 15.70 2.72
CA ILE A 103 7.74 14.61 1.73
C ILE A 103 6.66 13.58 2.07
N LEU A 104 5.74 13.36 1.13
CA LEU A 104 4.73 12.32 1.25
C LEU A 104 5.26 10.99 0.69
N CYS A 105 5.31 9.96 1.53
CA CYS A 105 5.74 8.60 1.21
C CYS A 105 4.70 7.57 1.68
N THR A 106 3.42 7.86 1.48
CA THR A 106 2.26 7.10 1.98
C THR A 106 2.05 5.74 1.33
N GLY A 107 2.86 5.39 0.33
CA GLY A 107 2.85 4.09 -0.32
C GLY A 107 1.54 3.78 -1.07
N ALA A 108 1.23 2.50 -1.19
CA ALA A 108 0.00 2.00 -1.79
C ALA A 108 -0.69 0.97 -0.89
N ARG A 109 -1.94 0.64 -1.20
CA ARG A 109 -2.73 -0.42 -0.58
C ARG A 109 -3.17 -1.44 -1.62
N GLU A 110 -3.56 -2.63 -1.18
CA GLU A 110 -4.08 -3.65 -2.09
C GLU A 110 -5.44 -3.26 -2.68
N LEU A 111 -5.63 -3.52 -3.96
CA LEU A 111 -6.95 -3.55 -4.58
C LEU A 111 -7.65 -4.85 -4.18
N LEU A 112 -8.67 -4.74 -3.34
CA LEU A 112 -9.55 -5.85 -2.99
C LEU A 112 -10.82 -5.77 -3.83
N LEU A 113 -11.11 -6.83 -4.59
CA LEU A 113 -12.32 -6.92 -5.42
C LEU A 113 -13.30 -7.93 -4.80
N PRO A 114 -14.59 -7.58 -4.69
CA PRO A 114 -15.61 -8.49 -4.21
C PRO A 114 -15.84 -9.67 -5.15
N PHE A 115 -15.91 -10.87 -4.58
CA PHE A 115 -16.37 -12.10 -5.21
C PHE A 115 -17.08 -12.96 -4.14
N PRO A 116 -17.96 -13.91 -4.50
CA PRO A 116 -18.68 -14.72 -3.53
C PRO A 116 -17.76 -15.33 -2.46
N GLY A 117 -18.07 -15.08 -1.18
CA GLY A 117 -17.31 -15.58 -0.04
C GLY A 117 -16.02 -14.81 0.31
N TRP A 118 -15.67 -13.72 -0.38
CA TRP A 118 -14.41 -12.99 -0.12
C TRP A 118 -14.28 -12.37 1.28
N THR A 119 -15.39 -12.28 2.02
CA THR A 119 -15.43 -11.78 3.41
C THR A 119 -15.33 -12.87 4.47
N LEU A 120 -15.30 -14.15 4.08
CA LEU A 120 -15.20 -15.26 5.02
C LEU A 120 -13.93 -15.16 5.87
N PRO A 121 -13.98 -15.47 7.19
CA PRO A 121 -12.79 -15.67 8.00
C PRO A 121 -11.84 -16.68 7.34
N GLY A 122 -10.58 -16.28 7.15
CA GLY A 122 -9.60 -17.06 6.38
C GLY A 122 -9.28 -16.46 5.01
N VAL A 123 -10.11 -15.54 4.50
CA VAL A 123 -9.84 -14.78 3.27
C VAL A 123 -9.19 -13.43 3.60
N THR A 124 -8.06 -13.13 2.97
CA THR A 124 -7.31 -11.88 3.15
C THR A 124 -6.76 -11.34 1.83
N GLY A 125 -6.19 -10.12 1.88
CA GLY A 125 -5.25 -9.67 0.84
C GLY A 125 -4.00 -10.55 0.77
N ALA A 126 -3.28 -10.56 -0.35
CA ALA A 126 -1.98 -11.22 -0.47
C ALA A 126 -0.92 -10.55 0.42
N GLY A 127 -0.83 -9.23 0.37
CA GLY A 127 -0.02 -8.42 1.28
C GLY A 127 -0.55 -8.48 2.72
N GLY A 128 -1.87 -8.53 2.90
CA GLY A 128 -2.53 -8.74 4.18
C GLY A 128 -2.10 -10.04 4.88
N LEU A 129 -2.10 -11.17 4.18
CA LEU A 129 -1.60 -12.44 4.72
C LEU A 129 -0.13 -12.31 5.12
N GLN A 130 0.69 -11.71 4.25
CA GLN A 130 2.11 -11.49 4.53
C GLN A 130 2.31 -10.65 5.80
N ALA A 131 1.54 -9.58 5.95
CA ALA A 131 1.60 -8.70 7.11
C ALA A 131 1.16 -9.42 8.40
N LEU A 132 0.09 -10.23 8.32
CA LEU A 132 -0.38 -11.02 9.46
C LEU A 132 0.66 -12.05 9.91
N ILE A 133 1.26 -12.79 8.97
CA ILE A 133 2.31 -13.79 9.30
C ILE A 133 3.50 -13.11 9.97
N LYS A 134 4.03 -12.03 9.36
CA LYS A 134 5.13 -11.24 9.93
C LYS A 134 4.78 -10.67 11.31
N GLY A 135 3.50 -10.33 11.51
CA GLY A 135 2.94 -9.84 12.77
C GLY A 135 2.69 -10.92 13.84
N GLY A 136 2.92 -12.20 13.54
CA GLY A 136 2.82 -13.28 14.53
C GLY A 136 1.73 -14.32 14.24
N LEU A 137 0.93 -14.17 13.19
CA LEU A 137 -0.12 -15.14 12.85
C LEU A 137 0.51 -16.51 12.55
N PRO A 138 0.17 -17.57 13.30
CA PRO A 138 0.64 -18.92 13.00
C PRO A 138 -0.07 -19.44 11.73
N VAL A 139 0.72 -20.01 10.82
CA VAL A 139 0.23 -20.61 9.57
C VAL A 139 0.82 -22.00 9.32
N SER A 140 1.54 -22.55 10.29
CA SER A 140 2.22 -23.83 10.13
C SER A 140 1.20 -24.97 9.99
N GLY A 141 1.34 -25.77 8.93
CA GLY A 141 0.45 -26.88 8.60
C GLY A 141 -0.87 -26.50 7.94
N GLU A 142 -1.17 -25.20 7.79
CA GLU A 142 -2.37 -24.75 7.11
C GLU A 142 -2.21 -24.82 5.58
N ARG A 143 -3.27 -25.23 4.89
CA ARG A 143 -3.35 -25.23 3.43
C ARG A 143 -3.73 -23.83 2.95
N VAL A 144 -2.87 -23.23 2.14
CA VAL A 144 -3.01 -21.85 1.69
C VAL A 144 -3.14 -21.81 0.17
N VAL A 145 -4.21 -21.18 -0.31
CA VAL A 145 -4.35 -20.75 -1.70
C VAL A 145 -4.00 -19.26 -1.81
N ILE A 146 -3.24 -18.91 -2.84
CA ILE A 146 -2.89 -17.52 -3.14
C ILE A 146 -3.35 -17.25 -4.57
N ALA A 147 -4.06 -16.16 -4.81
CA ALA A 147 -4.66 -15.87 -6.11
C ALA A 147 -4.65 -14.39 -6.47
N GLY A 148 -4.73 -14.08 -7.76
CA GLY A 148 -4.87 -12.72 -8.26
C GLY A 148 -3.88 -12.43 -9.38
N SER A 149 -3.15 -11.31 -9.29
CA SER A 149 -2.11 -10.98 -10.28
C SER A 149 -0.86 -10.35 -9.72
N GLY A 150 0.27 -10.74 -10.33
CA GLY A 150 1.55 -10.08 -10.17
C GLY A 150 2.46 -10.72 -9.11
N PRO A 151 3.68 -10.19 -8.98
CA PRO A 151 4.72 -10.81 -8.17
C PRO A 151 4.44 -10.81 -6.66
N LEU A 152 3.48 -10.02 -6.18
CA LEU A 152 3.07 -10.04 -4.78
C LEU A 152 2.56 -11.43 -4.35
N LEU A 153 1.93 -12.18 -5.27
CA LEU A 153 1.48 -13.55 -4.99
C LEU A 153 2.64 -14.46 -4.61
N LEU A 154 3.76 -14.36 -5.35
CA LEU A 154 4.96 -15.14 -5.09
C LEU A 154 5.63 -14.73 -3.77
N ALA A 155 5.65 -13.43 -3.46
CA ALA A 155 6.20 -12.93 -2.20
C ALA A 155 5.37 -13.40 -0.98
N ALA A 156 4.05 -13.38 -1.09
CA ALA A 156 3.14 -13.92 -0.08
C ALA A 156 3.33 -15.44 0.09
N ALA A 157 3.45 -16.17 -1.03
CA ALA A 157 3.67 -17.62 -1.03
C ALA A 157 4.99 -18.01 -0.35
N ALA A 158 6.08 -17.31 -0.67
CA ALA A 158 7.37 -17.54 -0.05
C ALA A 158 7.32 -17.26 1.47
N THR A 159 6.61 -16.21 1.88
CA THR A 159 6.43 -15.91 3.31
C THR A 159 5.64 -16.99 4.03
N ALA A 160 4.53 -17.46 3.44
CA ALA A 160 3.71 -18.53 3.99
C ALA A 160 4.50 -19.85 4.12
N LYS A 161 5.16 -20.30 3.04
CA LYS A 161 5.99 -21.53 3.06
C LYS A 161 7.11 -21.46 4.10
N LYS A 162 7.79 -20.31 4.21
CA LYS A 162 8.88 -20.12 5.18
C LYS A 162 8.39 -20.24 6.63
N ASN A 163 7.11 -19.95 6.88
CA ASN A 163 6.46 -20.09 8.19
C ASN A 163 5.66 -21.40 8.32
N GLY A 164 5.96 -22.39 7.47
CA GLY A 164 5.46 -23.76 7.60
C GLY A 164 4.09 -24.00 6.98
N ALA A 165 3.52 -23.06 6.22
CA ALA A 165 2.26 -23.27 5.52
C ALA A 165 2.42 -24.17 4.28
N GLU A 166 1.40 -24.96 3.99
CA GLU A 166 1.30 -25.75 2.77
C GLU A 166 0.63 -24.92 1.67
N VAL A 167 1.43 -24.30 0.78
CA VAL A 167 0.88 -23.54 -0.35
C VAL A 167 0.44 -24.51 -1.46
N VAL A 168 -0.85 -24.85 -1.47
CA VAL A 168 -1.45 -25.83 -2.39
C VAL A 168 -1.72 -25.26 -3.79
N ARG A 169 -1.89 -23.94 -3.91
CA ARG A 169 -2.11 -23.28 -5.21
C ARG A 169 -1.64 -21.83 -5.19
N ILE A 170 -1.01 -21.41 -6.28
CA ILE A 170 -0.80 -19.99 -6.61
C ILE A 170 -1.47 -19.75 -7.98
N ALA A 171 -2.66 -19.16 -7.98
CA ALA A 171 -3.46 -18.89 -9.17
C ALA A 171 -3.18 -17.47 -9.70
N GLU A 172 -2.38 -17.39 -10.75
CA GLU A 172 -2.08 -16.16 -11.47
C GLU A 172 -3.04 -16.02 -12.65
N GLN A 173 -3.76 -14.91 -12.69
CA GLN A 173 -4.70 -14.61 -13.77
C GLN A 173 -3.99 -14.34 -15.11
N ALA A 174 -2.77 -13.79 -15.07
CA ALA A 174 -1.99 -13.52 -16.26
C ALA A 174 -1.67 -14.82 -17.03
N GLY A 175 -1.87 -14.77 -18.35
CA GLY A 175 -1.61 -15.90 -19.22
C GLY A 175 -0.12 -16.13 -19.50
N LEU A 176 0.18 -17.29 -20.10
CA LEU A 176 1.54 -17.70 -20.44
C LEU A 176 2.30 -16.68 -21.30
N GLY A 177 1.63 -16.02 -22.25
CA GLY A 177 2.25 -15.00 -23.10
C GLY A 177 2.71 -13.77 -22.31
N ALA A 178 1.89 -13.29 -21.38
CA ALA A 178 2.21 -12.12 -20.56
C ALA A 178 3.34 -12.42 -19.57
N VAL A 179 3.24 -13.55 -18.85
CA VAL A 179 4.27 -13.98 -17.89
C VAL A 179 5.57 -14.34 -18.61
N GLY A 180 5.50 -15.04 -19.74
CA GLY A 180 6.66 -15.37 -20.56
C GLY A 180 7.35 -14.12 -21.13
N GLY A 181 6.58 -13.17 -21.66
CA GLY A 181 7.11 -11.89 -22.16
C GLY A 181 7.74 -11.02 -21.08
N PHE A 182 7.20 -11.05 -19.86
CA PHE A 182 7.81 -10.43 -18.69
C PHE A 182 9.13 -11.12 -18.32
N ALA A 183 9.10 -12.45 -18.16
CA ALA A 183 10.27 -13.26 -17.80
C ALA A 183 11.43 -13.11 -18.79
N MET A 184 11.14 -13.13 -20.09
CA MET A 184 12.13 -12.90 -21.16
C MET A 184 12.75 -11.50 -21.14
N GLY A 185 12.14 -10.54 -20.43
CA GLY A 185 12.71 -9.20 -20.20
C GLY A 185 13.60 -9.09 -18.97
N LEU A 186 13.55 -10.06 -18.05
CA LEU A 186 14.21 -9.97 -16.74
C LEU A 186 15.74 -9.99 -16.82
N TRP A 187 16.35 -10.42 -17.93
CA TRP A 187 17.82 -10.35 -18.12
C TRP A 187 18.36 -8.92 -18.00
N ARG A 188 17.53 -7.90 -18.25
CA ARG A 188 17.88 -6.48 -18.06
C ARG A 188 17.99 -6.09 -16.59
N TRP A 189 17.46 -6.89 -15.67
CA TRP A 189 17.49 -6.73 -14.21
C TRP A 189 17.91 -8.05 -13.53
N PRO A 190 19.22 -8.39 -13.55
CA PRO A 190 19.71 -9.71 -13.11
C PRO A 190 19.30 -10.05 -11.67
N ASN A 191 19.26 -9.07 -10.76
CA ASN A 191 18.80 -9.28 -9.39
C ASN A 191 17.33 -9.74 -9.32
N LYS A 192 16.46 -9.19 -10.19
CA LYS A 192 15.06 -9.62 -10.28
C LYS A 192 14.92 -10.97 -10.98
N ALA A 193 15.77 -11.28 -11.95
CA ALA A 193 15.80 -12.61 -12.57
C ALA A 193 16.15 -13.69 -11.54
N LEU A 194 17.20 -13.46 -10.73
CA LEU A 194 17.57 -14.37 -9.66
C LEU A 194 16.45 -14.52 -8.62
N GLN A 195 15.84 -13.40 -8.21
CA GLN A 195 14.69 -13.41 -7.30
C GLN A 195 13.50 -14.20 -7.87
N ALA A 196 13.21 -14.09 -9.16
CA ALA A 196 12.13 -14.86 -9.79
C ALA A 196 12.38 -16.36 -9.73
N VAL A 197 13.64 -16.79 -9.90
CA VAL A 197 14.03 -18.21 -9.79
C VAL A 197 13.86 -18.73 -8.36
N THR A 198 14.27 -17.97 -7.35
CA THR A 198 14.11 -18.39 -5.95
C THR A 198 12.65 -18.46 -5.49
N LEU A 199 11.76 -17.77 -6.20
CA LEU A 199 10.32 -17.75 -5.95
C LEU A 199 9.53 -18.76 -6.80
N ALA A 200 10.20 -19.52 -7.68
CA ALA A 200 9.54 -20.51 -8.52
C ALA A 200 8.83 -21.58 -7.66
N SER A 201 7.64 -22.00 -8.09
CA SER A 201 6.82 -22.94 -7.34
C SER A 201 6.05 -23.86 -8.28
N GLY A 202 6.10 -25.17 -8.01
CA GLY A 202 5.28 -26.16 -8.71
C GLY A 202 3.76 -25.98 -8.50
N ALA A 203 3.36 -25.20 -7.49
CA ALA A 203 1.96 -24.81 -7.24
C ALA A 203 1.48 -23.62 -8.12
N TYR A 204 2.38 -23.00 -8.90
CA TYR A 204 2.04 -21.85 -9.75
C TYR A 204 1.24 -22.29 -10.97
N ARG A 205 0.08 -21.66 -11.20
CA ARG A 205 -0.81 -21.91 -12.33
C ARG A 205 -1.18 -20.59 -12.96
N LEU A 206 -0.94 -20.50 -14.26
CA LEU A 206 -1.24 -19.33 -15.09
C LEU A 206 -2.66 -19.41 -15.64
N SER A 207 -3.18 -18.29 -16.12
CA SER A 207 -4.56 -18.18 -16.62
C SER A 207 -5.60 -18.71 -15.61
N ALA A 208 -5.33 -18.55 -14.32
CA ALA A 208 -6.10 -19.11 -13.24
C ALA A 208 -6.54 -18.02 -12.25
N HIS A 209 -7.81 -18.01 -11.86
CA HIS A 209 -8.32 -17.07 -10.86
C HIS A 209 -9.41 -17.68 -9.98
N VAL A 210 -9.52 -17.18 -8.75
CA VAL A 210 -10.59 -17.58 -7.84
C VAL A 210 -11.90 -16.93 -8.27
N ILE A 211 -12.97 -17.71 -8.31
CA ILE A 211 -14.32 -17.25 -8.63
C ILE A 211 -15.24 -17.26 -7.41
N GLU A 212 -14.93 -18.07 -6.39
CA GLU A 212 -15.75 -18.23 -5.19
C GLU A 212 -14.90 -18.80 -4.04
N ALA A 213 -15.08 -18.26 -2.84
CA ALA A 213 -14.61 -18.85 -1.59
C ALA A 213 -15.80 -19.56 -0.92
N LEU A 214 -15.59 -20.81 -0.51
CA LEU A 214 -16.60 -21.70 0.03
C LEU A 214 -16.39 -21.89 1.53
N GLY A 215 -17.49 -21.84 2.27
CA GLY A 215 -17.49 -21.99 3.72
C GLY A 215 -18.77 -21.49 4.34
N SER A 216 -19.06 -21.96 5.54
CA SER A 216 -20.20 -21.50 6.35
C SER A 216 -19.73 -20.42 7.33
N ASP A 217 -19.00 -20.83 8.38
CA ASP A 217 -18.46 -19.94 9.42
C ASP A 217 -17.07 -19.38 9.07
N ARG A 218 -16.30 -20.14 8.28
CA ARG A 218 -14.93 -19.82 7.84
C ARG A 218 -14.67 -20.48 6.50
N LEU A 219 -13.56 -20.09 5.86
CA LEU A 219 -13.10 -20.71 4.63
C LEU A 219 -12.82 -22.21 4.83
N GLU A 220 -13.32 -23.02 3.90
CA GLU A 220 -13.10 -24.48 3.84
C GLU A 220 -12.52 -24.91 2.48
N ALA A 221 -12.89 -24.21 1.42
CA ALA A 221 -12.42 -24.46 0.05
C ALA A 221 -12.54 -23.21 -0.83
N VAL A 222 -11.94 -23.27 -2.02
CA VAL A 222 -12.09 -22.25 -3.05
C VAL A 222 -12.37 -22.89 -4.41
N ARG A 223 -13.13 -22.20 -5.25
CA ARG A 223 -13.27 -22.54 -6.67
C ARG A 223 -12.33 -21.68 -7.49
N VAL A 224 -11.45 -22.34 -8.24
CA VAL A 224 -10.49 -21.72 -9.13
C VAL A 224 -10.86 -22.07 -10.56
N GLN A 225 -11.07 -21.05 -11.39
CA GLN A 225 -11.25 -21.22 -12.82
C GLN A 225 -9.90 -21.18 -13.53
N THR A 226 -9.62 -22.18 -14.37
CA THR A 226 -8.47 -22.23 -15.28
C THR A 226 -8.97 -22.53 -16.69
N GLY A 227 -8.97 -21.53 -17.58
CA GLY A 227 -9.65 -21.65 -18.87
C GLY A 227 -11.15 -21.92 -18.70
N SER A 228 -11.64 -23.05 -19.24
CA SER A 228 -13.03 -23.50 -19.09
C SER A 228 -13.27 -24.43 -17.91
N GLN A 229 -12.22 -24.87 -17.22
CA GLN A 229 -12.31 -25.81 -16.11
C GLN A 229 -12.44 -25.06 -14.78
N VAL A 230 -13.26 -25.60 -13.88
CA VAL A 230 -13.38 -25.14 -12.50
C VAL A 230 -12.90 -26.26 -11.59
N GLU A 231 -11.91 -25.97 -10.76
CA GLU A 231 -11.36 -26.87 -9.76
C GLU A 231 -11.75 -26.37 -8.37
N GLU A 232 -12.23 -27.27 -7.51
CA GLU A 232 -12.47 -26.99 -6.10
C GLU A 232 -11.26 -27.45 -5.28
N ILE A 233 -10.70 -26.56 -4.48
CA ILE A 233 -9.47 -26.80 -3.72
C ILE A 233 -9.77 -26.54 -2.24
N ALA A 234 -9.70 -27.58 -1.42
CA ALA A 234 -9.82 -27.46 0.03
C ALA A 234 -8.64 -26.67 0.61
N CYS A 235 -8.92 -25.65 1.40
CA CYS A 235 -7.90 -24.81 2.01
C CYS A 235 -8.41 -24.09 3.25
N ASP A 236 -7.48 -23.73 4.13
CA ASP A 236 -7.77 -23.10 5.42
C ASP A 236 -7.59 -21.57 5.32
N ARG A 237 -6.81 -21.11 4.32
CA ARG A 237 -6.66 -19.68 3.98
C ARG A 237 -6.65 -19.42 2.48
N LEU A 238 -7.19 -18.26 2.12
CA LEU A 238 -7.12 -17.67 0.79
C LEU A 238 -6.50 -16.28 0.90
N ALA A 239 -5.46 -16.01 0.12
CA ALA A 239 -4.89 -14.68 -0.03
C ALA A 239 -5.09 -14.18 -1.46
N CYS A 240 -5.87 -13.11 -1.65
CA CYS A 240 -6.20 -12.55 -2.96
C CYS A 240 -5.60 -11.15 -3.17
N GLY A 241 -4.91 -10.91 -4.27
CA GLY A 241 -4.36 -9.59 -4.62
C GLY A 241 -4.59 -9.22 -6.08
N PHE A 242 -5.38 -8.16 -6.34
CA PHE A 242 -5.80 -7.77 -7.70
C PHE A 242 -5.09 -6.51 -8.22
N SER A 243 -3.81 -6.29 -7.84
CA SER A 243 -3.03 -5.05 -7.99
C SER A 243 -3.02 -4.16 -6.74
N LEU A 244 -2.33 -3.02 -6.83
CA LEU A 244 -2.21 -2.00 -5.79
C LEU A 244 -2.84 -0.67 -6.23
N VAL A 245 -3.24 0.12 -5.25
CA VAL A 245 -3.79 1.47 -5.42
C VAL A 245 -2.95 2.44 -4.58
N PRO A 246 -2.34 3.47 -5.20
CA PRO A 246 -1.60 4.50 -4.48
C PRO A 246 -2.45 5.17 -3.39
N ASN A 247 -1.86 5.44 -2.22
CA ASN A 247 -2.52 6.16 -1.13
C ASN A 247 -2.40 7.67 -1.35
N THR A 248 -3.36 8.25 -2.07
CA THR A 248 -3.38 9.66 -2.49
C THR A 248 -4.30 10.55 -1.65
N GLU A 249 -5.03 9.98 -0.69
CA GLU A 249 -6.06 10.66 0.08
C GLU A 249 -5.48 11.85 0.87
N MET A 250 -4.33 11.65 1.51
CA MET A 250 -3.65 12.71 2.27
C MET A 250 -3.06 13.77 1.33
N GLY A 251 -2.48 13.36 0.20
CA GLY A 251 -2.00 14.29 -0.82
C GLY A 251 -3.13 15.19 -1.32
N SER A 252 -4.29 14.61 -1.62
CA SER A 252 -5.49 15.35 -2.03
C SER A 252 -5.93 16.36 -0.97
N ALA A 253 -5.95 15.96 0.31
CA ALA A 253 -6.28 16.87 1.41
C ALA A 253 -5.27 18.03 1.56
N LEU A 254 -3.99 17.78 1.25
CA LEU A 254 -2.91 18.78 1.24
C LEU A 254 -2.85 19.61 -0.05
N GLY A 255 -3.76 19.39 -1.01
CA GLY A 255 -3.83 20.13 -2.27
C GLY A 255 -2.88 19.64 -3.38
N TYR A 256 -2.31 18.43 -3.25
CA TYR A 256 -1.52 17.83 -4.31
C TYR A 256 -2.44 17.48 -5.50
N GLU A 257 -1.92 17.66 -6.71
CA GLU A 257 -2.57 17.18 -7.92
C GLU A 257 -2.49 15.65 -7.98
N VAL A 258 -3.61 15.02 -8.34
CA VAL A 258 -3.72 13.57 -8.50
C VAL A 258 -4.23 13.29 -9.91
N HIS A 259 -3.48 12.48 -10.65
CA HIS A 259 -3.83 12.04 -12.01
C HIS A 259 -3.64 10.53 -12.10
N ASP A 260 -4.53 9.84 -12.81
CA ASP A 260 -4.49 8.37 -12.96
C ASP A 260 -4.27 7.61 -11.63
N ARG A 261 -4.93 8.09 -10.57
CA ARG A 261 -4.87 7.53 -9.20
C ARG A 261 -3.52 7.69 -8.48
N ALA A 262 -2.58 8.47 -8.99
CA ALA A 262 -1.28 8.73 -8.39
C ALA A 262 -1.05 10.24 -8.17
N ILE A 263 -0.24 10.58 -7.17
CA ILE A 263 0.19 11.96 -6.94
C ILE A 263 1.13 12.39 -8.06
N VAL A 264 0.85 13.54 -8.66
CA VAL A 264 1.66 14.12 -9.74
C VAL A 264 2.88 14.82 -9.13
N VAL A 265 4.06 14.43 -9.60
CA VAL A 265 5.34 15.06 -9.27
C VAL A 265 6.19 15.25 -10.52
N ASP A 266 7.11 16.20 -10.46
CA ASP A 266 8.09 16.43 -11.52
C ASP A 266 9.32 15.51 -11.41
N ALA A 267 10.33 15.74 -12.26
CA ALA A 267 11.59 14.99 -12.24
C ALA A 267 12.42 15.18 -10.95
N TRP A 268 12.06 16.12 -10.09
CA TRP A 268 12.67 16.39 -8.78
C TRP A 268 11.85 15.82 -7.62
N GLN A 269 10.80 15.05 -7.92
CA GLN A 269 9.81 14.57 -6.94
C GLN A 269 9.04 15.71 -6.25
N ALA A 270 9.06 16.92 -6.82
CA ALA A 270 8.34 18.08 -6.31
C ALA A 270 6.90 18.08 -6.83
N SER A 271 5.96 18.43 -5.95
CA SER A 271 4.58 18.72 -6.34
C SER A 271 4.43 20.17 -6.79
N ARG A 272 3.23 20.56 -7.25
CA ARG A 272 2.91 21.97 -7.51
C ARG A 272 2.71 22.81 -6.25
N VAL A 273 2.55 22.18 -5.09
CA VAL A 273 2.49 22.88 -3.81
C VAL A 273 3.92 23.19 -3.36
N ALA A 274 4.19 24.45 -3.03
CA ALA A 274 5.52 24.86 -2.60
C ALA A 274 5.97 24.08 -1.34
N ASP A 275 7.25 23.71 -1.29
CA ASP A 275 7.89 22.96 -0.20
C ASP A 275 7.32 21.55 0.05
N HIS A 276 6.51 21.04 -0.88
CA HIS A 276 5.83 19.76 -0.79
C HIS A 276 6.28 18.81 -1.91
N TYR A 277 6.73 17.63 -1.52
CA TYR A 277 7.29 16.58 -2.37
C TYR A 277 6.51 15.28 -2.17
N ALA A 278 6.67 14.32 -3.08
CA ALA A 278 6.17 12.96 -2.91
C ALA A 278 7.05 11.90 -3.58
N ALA A 279 7.16 10.72 -2.98
CA ALA A 279 8.02 9.65 -3.49
C ALA A 279 7.52 8.26 -3.10
N GLY A 280 7.83 7.26 -3.93
CA GLY A 280 7.40 5.89 -3.73
C GLY A 280 6.00 5.63 -4.28
N GLU A 281 5.34 4.60 -3.77
CA GLU A 281 4.16 4.07 -4.46
C GLU A 281 2.95 5.02 -4.49
N CYS A 282 2.96 6.11 -3.69
CA CYS A 282 1.95 7.17 -3.77
C CYS A 282 2.05 7.99 -5.07
N THR A 283 3.21 7.99 -5.75
CA THR A 283 3.43 8.62 -7.07
C THR A 283 3.32 7.62 -8.23
N GLY A 284 2.91 6.38 -7.95
CA GLY A 284 2.77 5.31 -8.93
C GLY A 284 3.43 4.02 -8.46
N PHE A 285 2.82 2.88 -8.76
CA PHE A 285 3.33 1.59 -8.31
C PHE A 285 4.57 1.15 -9.10
N GLY A 286 5.71 1.00 -8.43
CA GLY A 286 6.95 0.54 -9.05
C GLY A 286 7.94 -0.25 -8.18
N GLY A 287 7.54 -0.59 -6.95
CA GLY A 287 8.32 -1.45 -6.05
C GLY A 287 9.45 -0.74 -5.31
N SER A 288 10.14 -1.50 -4.44
CA SER A 288 11.08 -0.95 -3.44
C SER A 288 12.27 -0.21 -4.02
N GLU A 289 12.81 -0.66 -5.15
CA GLU A 289 14.01 -0.07 -5.73
C GLU A 289 13.72 1.30 -6.34
N LEU A 290 12.61 1.43 -7.09
CA LEU A 290 12.16 2.73 -7.59
C LEU A 290 11.86 3.67 -6.43
N ALA A 291 11.09 3.19 -5.44
CA ALA A 291 10.70 3.97 -4.27
C ALA A 291 11.90 4.52 -3.50
N GLN A 292 12.97 3.73 -3.32
CA GLN A 292 14.19 4.20 -2.68
C GLN A 292 14.88 5.32 -3.46
N VAL A 293 15.00 5.19 -4.79
CA VAL A 293 15.66 6.22 -5.62
C VAL A 293 14.85 7.51 -5.63
N GLU A 294 13.52 7.41 -5.77
CA GLU A 294 12.62 8.57 -5.68
C GLU A 294 12.71 9.23 -4.30
N GLY A 295 12.71 8.44 -3.23
CA GLY A 295 12.90 8.93 -1.87
C GLY A 295 14.19 9.73 -1.72
N LYS A 296 15.32 9.19 -2.20
CA LYS A 296 16.62 9.89 -2.19
C LYS A 296 16.56 11.21 -2.96
N ILE A 297 15.96 11.22 -4.16
CA ILE A 297 15.80 12.44 -4.96
C ILE A 297 15.01 13.49 -4.16
N ALA A 298 13.85 13.12 -3.61
CA ALA A 298 13.03 14.04 -2.82
C ALA A 298 13.79 14.58 -1.60
N GLY A 299 14.50 13.72 -0.87
CA GLY A 299 15.31 14.11 0.29
C GLY A 299 16.43 15.09 -0.07
N LEU A 300 17.18 14.83 -1.15
CA LEU A 300 18.26 15.70 -1.62
C LEU A 300 17.73 17.05 -2.10
N VAL A 301 16.63 17.05 -2.86
CA VAL A 301 16.00 18.29 -3.36
C VAL A 301 15.47 19.13 -2.19
N ALA A 302 14.85 18.49 -1.20
CA ALA A 302 14.35 19.17 -0.01
C ALA A 302 15.45 19.84 0.82
N VAL A 303 16.72 19.52 0.61
CA VAL A 303 17.87 20.15 1.28
C VAL A 303 18.78 20.93 0.33
N GLY A 304 18.31 21.22 -0.89
CA GLY A 304 19.02 22.04 -1.87
C GLY A 304 20.15 21.33 -2.64
N LYS A 305 20.27 20.00 -2.53
CA LYS A 305 21.31 19.20 -3.20
C LYS A 305 20.87 18.70 -4.58
N GLN A 306 20.48 19.62 -5.46
CA GLN A 306 19.92 19.27 -6.77
C GLN A 306 20.90 18.53 -7.68
N ASP A 307 22.20 18.83 -7.63
CA ASP A 307 23.19 18.14 -8.49
C ASP A 307 23.36 16.67 -8.10
N GLU A 308 23.39 16.36 -6.80
CA GLU A 308 23.40 14.99 -6.28
C GLU A 308 22.09 14.26 -6.66
N ALA A 309 20.95 14.94 -6.58
CA ALA A 309 19.65 14.37 -6.97
C ALA A 309 19.59 14.05 -8.47
N ARG A 310 20.14 14.94 -9.32
CA ARG A 310 20.18 14.77 -10.77
C ARG A 310 20.98 13.53 -11.18
N ALA A 311 22.05 13.20 -10.45
CA ALA A 311 22.86 12.02 -10.70
C ALA A 311 22.08 10.69 -10.56
N LEU A 312 20.94 10.71 -9.85
CA LEU A 312 20.09 9.53 -9.64
C LEU A 312 19.06 9.29 -10.76
N TRP A 313 18.88 10.23 -11.70
CA TRP A 313 17.89 10.08 -12.78
C TRP A 313 18.07 8.83 -13.66
N PRO A 314 19.29 8.43 -14.08
CA PRO A 314 19.47 7.21 -14.85
C PRO A 314 19.03 5.96 -14.08
N GLU A 315 19.29 5.92 -12.78
CA GLU A 315 18.85 4.82 -11.91
C GLU A 315 17.33 4.81 -11.76
N ARG A 316 16.71 5.98 -11.53
CA ARG A 316 15.24 6.10 -11.49
C ARG A 316 14.62 5.61 -12.79
N GLN A 317 15.11 6.05 -13.94
CA GLN A 317 14.59 5.64 -15.25
C GLN A 317 14.78 4.13 -15.52
N ARG A 318 15.85 3.53 -14.99
CA ARG A 318 16.05 2.07 -15.06
C ARG A 318 14.98 1.31 -14.28
N TRP A 319 14.63 1.76 -13.09
CA TRP A 319 13.59 1.12 -12.27
C TRP A 319 12.17 1.47 -12.73
N GLN A 320 11.93 2.67 -13.26
CA GLN A 320 10.67 3.03 -13.89
C GLN A 320 10.35 2.09 -15.05
N ARG A 321 11.32 1.82 -15.93
CA ARG A 321 11.13 0.86 -17.04
C ARG A 321 10.81 -0.56 -16.56
N PHE A 322 11.27 -0.96 -15.37
CA PHE A 322 10.91 -2.24 -14.77
C PHE A 322 9.45 -2.21 -14.31
N ALA A 323 9.08 -1.16 -13.57
CA ALA A 323 7.72 -0.92 -13.10
C ALA A 323 6.72 -0.91 -14.27
N ASP A 324 7.00 -0.17 -15.34
CA ASP A 324 6.14 -0.08 -16.52
C ASP A 324 5.89 -1.45 -17.14
N ARG A 325 6.95 -2.27 -17.30
CA ARG A 325 6.81 -3.64 -17.84
C ARG A 325 5.99 -4.54 -16.92
N LEU A 326 6.17 -4.42 -15.61
CA LEU A 326 5.41 -5.18 -14.63
C LEU A 326 3.92 -4.79 -14.70
N ASN A 327 3.64 -3.48 -14.68
CA ASN A 327 2.28 -2.95 -14.74
C ASN A 327 1.57 -3.31 -16.04
N GLN A 328 2.29 -3.40 -17.16
CA GLN A 328 1.75 -3.87 -18.45
C GLN A 328 1.51 -5.38 -18.50
N ALA A 329 2.41 -6.18 -17.92
CA ALA A 329 2.31 -7.64 -17.99
C ALA A 329 1.21 -8.21 -17.08
N PHE A 330 0.94 -7.55 -15.96
CA PHE A 330 0.01 -8.02 -14.94
C PHE A 330 -1.25 -7.13 -14.83
N VAL A 331 -1.68 -6.56 -15.97
CA VAL A 331 -2.97 -5.85 -16.05
C VAL A 331 -4.09 -6.83 -15.71
N LEU A 332 -5.02 -6.35 -14.90
CA LEU A 332 -6.16 -7.15 -14.45
C LEU A 332 -7.15 -7.41 -15.58
N ASP A 333 -7.52 -8.69 -15.77
CA ASP A 333 -8.56 -9.11 -16.69
C ASP A 333 -9.91 -8.46 -16.31
N PRO A 334 -10.60 -7.78 -17.24
CA PRO A 334 -11.93 -7.22 -17.02
C PRO A 334 -12.95 -8.22 -16.45
N ALA A 335 -12.81 -9.52 -16.71
CA ALA A 335 -13.66 -10.56 -16.15
C ALA A 335 -13.62 -10.59 -14.61
N LEU A 336 -12.46 -10.30 -14.01
CA LEU A 336 -12.30 -10.26 -12.55
C LEU A 336 -13.11 -9.14 -11.89
N LYS A 337 -13.46 -8.10 -12.65
CA LYS A 337 -14.32 -7.00 -12.18
C LYS A 337 -15.81 -7.38 -12.16
N LYS A 338 -16.17 -8.56 -12.66
CA LYS A 338 -17.56 -9.04 -12.79
C LYS A 338 -17.85 -10.27 -11.92
N LEU A 339 -16.95 -10.60 -10.98
CA LEU A 339 -17.12 -11.78 -10.12
C LEU A 339 -18.20 -11.59 -9.05
N ALA A 340 -18.44 -10.36 -8.62
CA ALA A 340 -19.46 -10.06 -7.61
C ALA A 340 -20.85 -10.48 -8.09
N LYS A 341 -21.55 -11.26 -7.26
CA LYS A 341 -22.99 -11.57 -7.40
C LYS A 341 -23.82 -10.53 -6.65
N ALA A 342 -25.13 -10.50 -6.88
CA ALA A 342 -26.06 -9.54 -6.27
C ALA A 342 -25.92 -9.44 -4.74
N ASP A 343 -25.79 -10.58 -4.06
CA ASP A 343 -25.65 -10.73 -2.61
C ASP A 343 -24.22 -10.58 -2.09
N THR A 344 -23.23 -10.41 -2.98
CA THR A 344 -21.82 -10.29 -2.58
C THR A 344 -21.60 -8.96 -1.86
N LEU A 345 -21.15 -9.00 -0.61
CA LEU A 345 -20.81 -7.80 0.17
C LEU A 345 -19.74 -6.98 -0.55
N VAL A 346 -19.95 -5.68 -0.70
CA VAL A 346 -18.94 -4.73 -1.20
C VAL A 346 -18.39 -3.90 -0.05
N CYS A 347 -19.25 -3.48 0.90
CA CYS A 347 -18.82 -2.78 2.11
C CYS A 347 -18.95 -3.67 3.35
N ARG A 348 -17.87 -4.37 3.71
CA ARG A 348 -17.81 -5.22 4.90
C ARG A 348 -18.11 -4.50 6.23
N CYS A 349 -17.87 -3.20 6.32
CA CYS A 349 -18.08 -2.49 7.59
C CYS A 349 -19.56 -2.16 7.87
N GLU A 350 -20.40 -2.15 6.84
CA GLU A 350 -21.82 -1.75 6.92
C GLU A 350 -22.71 -2.81 6.25
N ASP A 351 -22.16 -4.00 5.98
CA ASP A 351 -22.83 -5.14 5.35
C ASP A 351 -23.60 -4.83 4.06
N VAL A 352 -23.09 -3.89 3.25
CA VAL A 352 -23.73 -3.49 1.99
C VAL A 352 -23.32 -4.42 0.85
N SER A 353 -24.32 -5.03 0.20
CA SER A 353 -24.18 -5.92 -0.95
C SER A 353 -23.96 -5.19 -2.29
N TYR A 354 -23.59 -5.93 -3.34
CA TYR A 354 -23.43 -5.39 -4.68
C TYR A 354 -24.74 -4.87 -5.25
N ALA A 355 -25.85 -5.59 -5.07
CA ALA A 355 -27.16 -5.19 -5.59
C ALA A 355 -27.62 -3.85 -5.02
N GLU A 356 -27.38 -3.59 -3.74
CA GLU A 356 -27.69 -2.31 -3.10
C GLU A 356 -26.88 -1.13 -3.67
N LEU A 357 -25.72 -1.41 -4.29
CA LEU A 357 -24.90 -0.38 -4.93
C LEU A 357 -25.21 -0.21 -6.42
N ALA A 358 -25.65 -1.28 -7.10
CA ALA A 358 -25.73 -1.35 -8.55
C ALA A 358 -26.67 -0.31 -9.18
N ASP A 359 -27.72 0.10 -8.46
CA ASP A 359 -28.72 1.06 -8.94
C ASP A 359 -28.33 2.54 -8.69
N HIS A 360 -27.16 2.79 -8.10
CA HIS A 360 -26.68 4.14 -7.85
C HIS A 360 -25.73 4.64 -8.95
N SER A 361 -25.70 5.96 -9.17
CA SER A 361 -24.88 6.58 -10.21
C SER A 361 -23.55 7.14 -9.70
N THR A 362 -23.43 7.36 -8.39
CA THR A 362 -22.24 7.99 -7.78
C THR A 362 -21.97 7.43 -6.39
N TRP A 363 -20.71 7.56 -5.96
CA TRP A 363 -20.29 7.21 -4.60
C TRP A 363 -21.13 7.92 -3.52
N ASN A 364 -21.41 9.22 -3.70
CA ASN A 364 -22.17 9.98 -2.71
C ASN A 364 -23.63 9.53 -2.61
N ALA A 365 -24.27 9.23 -3.74
CA ALA A 365 -25.62 8.68 -3.74
C ALA A 365 -25.66 7.33 -3.03
N ALA A 366 -24.75 6.41 -3.38
CA ALA A 366 -24.68 5.11 -2.75
C ALA A 366 -24.40 5.20 -1.24
N LYS A 367 -23.43 6.04 -0.84
CA LYS A 367 -23.09 6.27 0.57
C LYS A 367 -24.26 6.78 1.40
N LEU A 368 -25.04 7.73 0.88
CA LEU A 368 -26.17 8.31 1.63
C LEU A 368 -27.35 7.34 1.77
N ASN A 369 -27.58 6.49 0.77
CA ASN A 369 -28.72 5.56 0.77
C ASN A 369 -28.43 4.22 1.47
N THR A 370 -27.19 3.72 1.36
CA THR A 370 -26.80 2.38 1.86
C THR A 370 -25.84 2.42 3.04
N ARG A 371 -25.33 3.61 3.39
CA ARG A 371 -24.25 3.81 4.37
C ARG A 371 -22.88 3.28 3.94
N CYS A 372 -22.70 2.82 2.70
CA CYS A 372 -21.41 2.29 2.27
C CYS A 372 -20.25 3.28 2.52
N GLY A 373 -19.16 2.79 3.12
CA GLY A 373 -18.00 3.61 3.47
C GLY A 373 -18.17 4.52 4.70
N MET A 374 -19.22 4.35 5.49
CA MET A 374 -19.40 5.05 6.77
C MET A 374 -18.79 4.33 7.99
N GLY A 375 -18.42 3.05 7.85
CA GLY A 375 -17.84 2.28 8.95
C GLY A 375 -16.37 2.60 9.24
N ALA A 376 -15.72 1.81 10.11
CA ALA A 376 -14.38 2.11 10.65
C ALA A 376 -13.27 2.30 9.59
N CYS A 377 -13.40 1.68 8.41
CA CYS A 377 -12.44 1.88 7.32
C CYS A 377 -12.60 3.24 6.60
N GLN A 378 -13.71 3.96 6.84
CA GLN A 378 -14.06 5.24 6.21
C GLN A 378 -14.04 5.17 4.68
N GLY A 379 -14.46 4.03 4.11
CA GLY A 379 -14.55 3.85 2.67
C GLY A 379 -13.25 3.47 1.96
N ARG A 380 -12.10 3.42 2.65
CA ARG A 380 -10.79 3.12 2.02
C ARG A 380 -10.75 1.81 1.21
N ILE A 381 -11.57 0.84 1.60
CA ILE A 381 -11.67 -0.46 0.91
C ILE A 381 -12.77 -0.43 -0.16
N CYS A 382 -14.02 -0.17 0.26
CA CYS A 382 -15.16 -0.26 -0.66
C CYS A 382 -15.22 0.88 -1.69
N ALA A 383 -14.67 2.07 -1.43
CA ALA A 383 -14.58 3.13 -2.44
C ALA A 383 -13.63 2.76 -3.58
N THR A 384 -12.51 2.10 -3.23
CA THR A 384 -11.54 1.63 -4.22
C THR A 384 -12.10 0.47 -5.05
N ALA A 385 -12.85 -0.43 -4.43
CA ALA A 385 -13.63 -1.44 -5.15
C ALA A 385 -14.68 -0.79 -6.06
N ALA A 386 -15.49 0.14 -5.55
CA ALA A 386 -16.53 0.84 -6.30
C ALA A 386 -15.99 1.64 -7.48
N GLN A 387 -14.82 2.28 -7.35
CA GLN A 387 -14.14 2.93 -8.46
C GLN A 387 -13.79 1.92 -9.57
N THR A 388 -13.42 0.69 -9.22
CA THR A 388 -13.07 -0.34 -10.20
C THR A 388 -14.30 -1.01 -10.82
N LEU A 389 -15.37 -1.20 -10.03
CA LEU A 389 -16.61 -1.85 -10.46
C LEU A 389 -17.54 -0.92 -11.24
N PHE A 390 -17.70 0.31 -10.78
CA PHE A 390 -18.70 1.27 -11.27
C PHE A 390 -18.08 2.53 -11.91
N GLY A 391 -16.76 2.70 -11.83
CA GLY A 391 -16.10 3.90 -12.34
C GLY A 391 -16.34 5.16 -11.49
N TRP A 392 -16.90 5.03 -10.29
CA TRP A 392 -17.19 6.17 -9.42
C TRP A 392 -15.93 6.84 -8.90
N GLU A 393 -15.94 8.16 -8.82
CA GLU A 393 -14.88 8.90 -8.14
C GLU A 393 -14.88 8.59 -6.63
N PRO A 394 -13.70 8.28 -6.04
CA PRO A 394 -13.59 8.03 -4.62
C PRO A 394 -13.83 9.32 -3.82
N PRO A 395 -14.30 9.24 -2.56
CA PRO A 395 -14.54 10.42 -1.76
C PRO A 395 -13.25 11.15 -1.40
N HIS A 396 -13.34 12.46 -1.27
CA HIS A 396 -12.29 13.24 -0.61
C HIS A 396 -12.18 12.88 0.87
N LEU A 397 -10.95 12.79 1.35
CA LEU A 397 -10.65 12.55 2.75
C LEU A 397 -11.16 13.72 3.59
N ARG A 398 -11.88 13.43 4.68
CA ARG A 398 -12.37 14.43 5.63
C ARG A 398 -11.73 14.22 6.99
N PRO A 399 -11.35 15.29 7.71
CA PRO A 399 -10.89 15.16 9.08
C PRO A 399 -12.04 14.70 10.00
N PRO A 400 -11.76 13.85 11.00
CA PRO A 400 -10.47 13.19 11.22
C PRO A 400 -10.23 12.06 10.20
N PHE A 401 -9.03 11.99 9.64
CA PHE A 401 -8.59 11.03 8.62
C PHE A 401 -8.60 9.58 9.10
N SER A 402 -8.55 9.40 10.42
CA SER A 402 -8.70 8.13 11.11
C SER A 402 -9.43 8.39 12.44
N PRO A 403 -10.10 7.38 13.03
CA PRO A 403 -10.68 7.53 14.36
C PRO A 403 -9.62 8.05 15.35
N ALA A 404 -9.96 9.09 16.11
CA ALA A 404 -9.04 9.76 17.03
C ALA A 404 -9.72 10.04 18.37
N ARG A 405 -8.91 10.22 19.41
CA ARG A 405 -9.41 10.53 20.75
C ARG A 405 -9.94 11.96 20.78
N ILE A 406 -10.98 12.19 21.58
CA ILE A 406 -11.53 13.52 21.82
C ILE A 406 -10.44 14.48 22.34
N ALA A 407 -9.59 14.01 23.25
CA ALA A 407 -8.47 14.78 23.78
C ALA A 407 -7.48 15.24 22.70
N THR A 408 -7.27 14.42 21.66
CA THR A 408 -6.42 14.78 20.53
C THR A 408 -7.07 15.84 19.64
N LEU A 409 -8.38 15.73 19.39
CA LEU A 409 -9.11 16.73 18.62
C LEU A 409 -9.12 18.10 19.33
N ALA A 410 -9.15 18.12 20.67
CA ALA A 410 -9.06 19.35 21.45
C ALA A 410 -7.76 20.14 21.21
N CYS A 411 -6.67 19.50 20.76
CA CYS A 411 -5.43 20.19 20.40
C CYS A 411 -5.57 21.15 19.19
N LEU A 412 -6.65 21.04 18.40
CA LEU A 412 -6.92 21.96 17.28
C LEU A 412 -7.34 23.36 17.76
N ASP A 413 -8.09 23.44 18.87
CA ASP A 413 -8.56 24.71 19.42
C ASP A 413 -7.41 25.53 20.01
N ASP A 414 -6.45 24.85 20.65
CA ASP A 414 -5.23 25.46 21.16
C ASP A 414 -4.33 25.99 20.03
N ALA A 415 -4.41 25.37 18.84
CA ALA A 415 -3.65 25.79 17.66
C ALA A 415 -4.23 27.04 16.98
N GLY A 416 -5.55 27.24 17.05
CA GLY A 416 -6.28 28.36 16.45
C GLY A 416 -6.30 29.64 17.29
N ARG A 417 -6.12 29.54 18.62
CA ARG A 417 -6.01 30.71 19.53
C ARG A 417 -4.66 31.41 19.50
N ALA A 418 -3.69 30.87 18.75
CA ALA A 418 -2.33 31.37 18.66
C ALA A 418 -2.02 32.10 17.33
N ILE A 419 -3.05 32.52 16.59
CA ILE A 419 -2.96 33.31 15.34
C ILE A 419 -3.37 34.75 15.61
#